data_AF-A0A1V5K8M7-F1
#
_entry.id   AF-A0A1V5K8M7-F1
#
_cell.length_a   1.000
_cell.length_b   1.000
_cell.length_c   1.000
_cell.angle_alpha   90.00
_cell.angle_beta   90.00
_cell.angle_gamma   90.00
#
_symmetry.space_group_name_H-M   'P 1'
#
loop_
_entity.id
_entity.type
_entity.pdbx_description
1 polymer ?
#
loop_
_entity_poly.entity_id
_entity_poly.type
_entity_poly.pdbx_seq_one_letter_code
_entity_poly.pdbx_strand_id
1 'polypeptide(L)'
;MMVRDGRGLVESMKAANVFTENAINRLNAGAESGTLKKVTAQIANFYERETSYRMKAIVDWVQVVIAFFIMVVMTALTIVSSETAVVTPKLPGM
;
A
#
# COMPACT_ATOMS: atom_id res chain seq x y z
N MET A 1 0.30 12.40 -30.95
CA MET A 1 1.28 11.53 -31.62
C MET A 1 2.71 12.10 -31.51
N MET A 2 3.14 12.58 -30.34
CA MET A 2 4.34 13.43 -30.22
C MET A 2 5.65 12.74 -30.67
N VAL A 3 5.79 11.44 -30.43
CA VAL A 3 6.98 10.64 -30.84
C VAL A 3 7.04 10.42 -32.35
N ARG A 4 5.90 10.25 -33.04
CA ARG A 4 5.85 10.13 -34.51
C ARG A 4 6.15 11.46 -35.20
N ASP A 5 5.91 12.58 -34.50
CA ASP A 5 6.17 13.94 -34.98
C ASP A 5 7.65 14.35 -34.80
N GLY A 6 8.54 13.43 -34.40
CA GLY A 6 9.97 13.72 -34.21
C GLY A 6 10.32 14.43 -32.90
N ARG A 7 9.36 14.60 -31.96
CA ARG A 7 9.68 15.10 -30.62
C ARG A 7 10.42 14.02 -29.83
N GLY A 8 11.38 14.45 -29.01
CA GLY A 8 12.14 13.58 -28.12
C GLY A 8 11.22 12.69 -27.28
N LEU A 9 11.61 11.43 -27.10
CA LEU A 9 10.82 10.45 -26.35
C LEU A 9 10.54 10.93 -24.93
N VAL A 10 11.55 11.47 -24.25
CA VAL A 10 11.43 11.93 -22.86
C VAL A 10 10.53 13.16 -22.75
N GLU A 11 10.58 14.07 -23.73
CA GLU A 11 9.69 15.23 -23.80
C GLU A 11 8.22 14.80 -23.95
N SER A 12 7.98 13.77 -24.76
CA SER A 12 6.64 13.18 -24.93
C SER A 12 6.15 12.49 -23.65
N MET A 13 7.04 11.84 -22.90
CA MET A 13 6.72 11.23 -21.60
C MET A 13 6.46 12.29 -20.52
N LYS A 14 7.21 13.38 -20.51
CA LYS A 14 6.98 14.53 -19.62
C LYS A 14 5.63 15.18 -19.87
N ALA A 15 5.25 15.36 -21.13
CA ALA A 15 3.94 15.89 -21.52
C ALA A 15 2.76 14.99 -21.13
N ALA A 16 2.99 13.69 -20.94
CA ALA A 16 1.94 12.75 -20.53
C ALA A 16 1.51 12.94 -19.06
N ASN A 17 2.32 13.60 -18.22
CA ASN A 17 2.02 13.92 -16.82
C ASN A 17 1.68 12.71 -15.91
N VAL A 18 2.02 11.49 -16.35
CA VAL A 18 1.81 10.24 -15.59
C VAL A 18 3.10 9.77 -14.90
N PHE A 19 4.25 10.26 -15.36
CA PHE A 19 5.56 9.88 -14.87
C PHE A 19 6.03 10.87 -13.81
N THR A 20 6.62 10.37 -12.73
CA THR A 20 7.20 11.23 -11.70
C THR A 20 8.44 11.96 -12.23
N GLU A 21 8.76 13.12 -11.67
CA GLU A 21 9.98 13.86 -12.03
C GLU A 21 11.25 13.02 -11.89
N ASN A 22 11.29 12.12 -10.89
CA ASN A 22 12.43 11.21 -10.71
C ASN A 22 12.58 10.24 -11.90
N ALA A 23 11.49 9.66 -12.38
CA ALA A 23 11.51 8.79 -13.55
C ALA A 23 11.91 9.58 -14.81
N ILE A 24 11.38 10.79 -15.01
CA ILE A 24 11.74 11.66 -16.14
C ILE A 24 13.23 12.03 -16.12
N ASN A 25 13.78 12.42 -14.96
CA ASN A 25 15.19 12.78 -14.83
C ASN A 25 16.11 11.60 -15.12
N ARG A 26 15.75 10.39 -14.66
CA ARG A 26 16.46 9.16 -15.00
C ARG A 26 16.40 8.87 -16.49
N LEU A 27 15.22 8.98 -17.10
CA LEU A 27 15.03 8.77 -18.54
C LEU A 27 15.85 9.76 -19.37
N ASN A 28 15.93 11.03 -18.98
CA ASN A 28 16.79 12.03 -19.63
C ASN A 28 18.27 11.62 -19.60
N ALA A 29 18.81 11.27 -18.42
CA ALA A 29 20.18 10.80 -18.30
C ALA A 29 20.44 9.50 -19.10
N GLY A 30 19.44 8.60 -19.15
CA GLY A 30 19.49 7.39 -19.97
C GLY A 30 19.45 7.65 -21.47
N ALA A 31 18.73 8.68 -21.90
CA ALA A 31 18.65 9.10 -23.30
C ALA A 31 19.97 9.74 -23.77
N GLU A 32 20.56 10.63 -22.96
CA GLU A 32 21.85 11.27 -23.26
C GLU A 32 23.02 10.27 -23.33
N SER A 33 23.00 9.24 -22.48
CA SER A 33 24.02 8.20 -22.43
C SER A 33 23.79 7.02 -23.40
N GLY A 34 22.69 7.03 -24.16
CA GLY A 34 22.30 5.90 -25.02
C GLY A 34 21.92 4.62 -24.26
N THR A 35 21.71 4.69 -22.96
CA THR A 35 21.39 3.54 -22.09
C THR A 35 19.92 3.41 -21.73
N LEU A 36 19.04 4.06 -22.50
CA LEU A 36 17.61 4.18 -22.24
C LEU A 36 16.93 2.83 -21.92
N LYS A 37 17.23 1.75 -22.66
CA LYS A 37 16.69 0.40 -22.38
C LYS A 37 16.98 -0.06 -20.95
N LYS A 38 18.21 0.15 -20.47
CA LYS A 38 18.65 -0.23 -19.13
C LYS A 38 17.94 0.60 -18.07
N VAL A 39 17.85 1.92 -18.28
CA VAL A 39 17.21 2.83 -17.33
C VAL A 39 15.72 2.54 -17.22
N THR A 40 15.01 2.34 -18.33
CA THR A 40 13.58 2.00 -18.29
C THR A 40 13.31 0.70 -17.54
N ALA A 41 14.17 -0.32 -17.71
CA ALA A 41 14.08 -1.56 -16.94
C ALA A 41 14.31 -1.32 -15.43
N GLN A 42 15.25 -0.45 -15.05
CA GLN A 42 15.47 -0.09 -13.65
C GLN A 42 14.27 0.64 -13.04
N ILE A 43 13.65 1.54 -13.80
CA ILE A 43 12.44 2.26 -13.37
C ILE A 43 11.28 1.28 -13.18
N ALA A 44 11.07 0.35 -14.11
CA ALA A 44 10.05 -0.69 -13.99
C ALA A 44 10.25 -1.54 -12.71
N ASN A 45 11.47 -2.06 -12.51
CA ASN A 45 11.81 -2.85 -11.32
C ASN A 45 11.68 -2.04 -10.02
N PHE A 46 11.93 -0.73 -10.06
CA PHE A 46 11.75 0.14 -8.91
C PHE A 46 10.25 0.28 -8.56
N TYR A 47 9.41 0.62 -9.53
CA TYR A 47 7.97 0.76 -9.30
C TYR A 47 7.29 -0.56 -8.93
N GLU A 48 7.71 -1.68 -9.52
CA GLU A 48 7.20 -3.00 -9.14
C GLU A 48 7.50 -3.30 -7.67
N ARG A 49 8.74 -3.10 -7.24
CA ARG A 49 9.12 -3.28 -5.84
C ARG A 49 8.36 -2.34 -4.92
N GLU A 50 8.31 -1.05 -5.24
CA GLU A 50 7.60 -0.07 -4.42
C GLU A 50 6.11 -0.39 -4.31
N THR A 51 5.48 -0.81 -5.42
CA THR A 51 4.07 -1.23 -5.43
C THR A 51 3.86 -2.47 -4.58
N SER A 52 4.72 -3.49 -4.72
CA SER A 52 4.66 -4.71 -3.92
C SER A 52 4.82 -4.43 -2.42
N TYR A 53 5.79 -3.58 -2.05
CA TYR A 53 5.98 -3.14 -0.66
C TYR A 53 4.77 -2.39 -0.11
N ARG A 54 4.22 -1.43 -0.87
CA ARG A 54 3.01 -0.68 -0.48
C ARG A 54 1.81 -1.61 -0.33
N MET A 55 1.63 -2.54 -1.25
CA MET A 55 0.55 -3.54 -1.18
C MET A 55 0.69 -4.39 0.08
N LYS A 56 1.89 -4.90 0.37
CA LYS A 56 2.14 -5.68 1.57
C LYS A 56 1.86 -4.89 2.84
N ALA A 57 2.31 -3.64 2.91
CA ALA A 57 2.04 -2.77 4.04
C ALA A 57 0.52 -2.56 4.24
N ILE A 58 -0.24 -2.38 3.16
CA ILE A 58 -1.71 -2.27 3.24
C ILE A 58 -2.32 -3.55 3.80
N VAL A 59 -1.89 -4.72 3.32
CA VAL A 59 -2.36 -6.02 3.84
C VAL A 59 -2.03 -6.18 5.33
N ASP A 60 -0.81 -5.85 5.73
CA ASP A 60 -0.38 -5.93 7.13
C ASP A 60 -1.24 -5.02 8.03
N TRP A 61 -1.53 -3.80 7.57
CA TRP A 61 -2.44 -2.89 8.28
C TRP A 61 -3.86 -3.44 8.40
N VAL A 62 -4.41 -4.00 7.33
CA VAL A 62 -5.73 -4.64 7.35
C VAL A 62 -5.76 -5.78 8.38
N GLN A 63 -4.70 -6.60 8.42
CA GLN A 63 -4.58 -7.68 9.39
C GLN A 63 -4.57 -7.16 10.84
N VAL A 64 -3.82 -6.08 11.12
CA VAL A 64 -3.77 -5.46 12.44
C VAL A 64 -5.16 -4.95 12.87
N VAL A 65 -5.90 -4.31 11.96
CA VAL A 65 -7.26 -3.80 12.25
C VAL A 65 -8.21 -4.95 12.58
N ILE A 66 -8.18 -6.03 11.79
CA ILE A 66 -9.01 -7.22 12.04
C ILE A 66 -8.66 -7.86 13.39
N ALA A 67 -7.37 -8.04 13.67
CA ALA A 67 -6.91 -8.61 14.94
C ALA A 67 -7.34 -7.76 16.13
N PHE A 68 -7.22 -6.43 16.02
CA PHE A 68 -7.68 -5.50 17.06
C PHE A 68 -9.19 -5.61 17.30
N PHE A 69 -9.99 -5.70 16.24
CA PHE A 69 -11.44 -5.87 16.36
C PHE A 69 -11.79 -7.18 17.09
N ILE A 70 -11.17 -8.30 16.72
CA ILE A 70 -11.37 -9.59 17.37
C ILE A 70 -11.00 -9.51 18.86
N MET A 71 -9.87 -8.89 19.19
CA MET A 71 -9.42 -8.70 20.57
C MET A 71 -10.47 -7.94 21.40
N VAL A 72 -10.99 -6.82 20.90
CA VAL A 72 -12.01 -6.02 21.59
C VAL A 72 -13.28 -6.84 21.84
N VAL A 73 -13.76 -7.57 20.83
CA VAL A 73 -14.95 -8.43 20.95
C VAL A 73 -14.71 -9.53 21.99
N MET A 74 -13.56 -10.20 21.95
CA MET A 74 -13.21 -11.26 22.91
C MET A 74 -13.13 -10.74 24.34
N THR A 75 -12.51 -9.57 24.55
CA THR A 75 -12.44 -8.92 25.86
C THR A 75 -13.84 -8.55 26.35
N ALA A 76 -14.69 -7.97 25.51
CA ALA A 76 -16.06 -7.62 25.88
C ALA A 76 -16.88 -8.85 26.28
N LEU A 77 -16.83 -9.93 25.49
CA LEU A 77 -17.52 -11.19 25.80
C LEU A 77 -17.05 -11.79 27.13
N THR A 78 -15.75 -11.75 27.38
CA THR A 78 -15.15 -12.27 28.62
C THR A 78 -15.64 -11.49 29.84
N ILE A 79 -15.70 -10.16 29.75
CA ILE A 79 -16.17 -9.29 30.85
C ILE A 79 -17.66 -9.52 31.12
N VAL A 80 -18.51 -9.54 30.08
CA VAL A 80 -19.95 -9.77 30.23
C VAL A 80 -20.25 -11.15 30.84
N SER A 81 -19.52 -12.19 30.41
CA SER A 81 -19.60 -13.52 31.01
C SER A 81 -19.21 -13.52 32.49
N SER A 82 -18.14 -12.80 32.84
CA SER A 82 -17.69 -12.67 34.23
C SER A 82 -18.71 -11.97 35.12
N GLU A 83 -19.38 -10.90 34.67
CA GLU A 83 -20.38 -10.19 35.49
C GLU A 83 -21.66 -11.00 35.68
N THR A 84 -22.12 -11.70 34.65
CA THR A 84 -23.33 -12.56 34.73
C THR A 84 -23.12 -13.78 35.63
N ALA A 85 -21.90 -14.29 35.77
CA ALA A 85 -21.58 -15.42 36.65
C ALA A 85 -21.59 -15.08 38.16
N VAL A 86 -21.44 -13.80 38.53
CA VAL A 86 -21.32 -13.36 39.94
C VAL A 86 -22.70 -13.07 40.57
N VAL A 87 -23.75 -12.89 39.77
CA VAL A 87 -25.13 -12.69 40.28
C VAL A 87 -25.72 -14.03 40.72
N THR A 88 -25.43 -14.40 41.96
CA THR A 88 -26.11 -15.52 42.65
C THR A 88 -27.57 -15.14 42.95
N PRO A 89 -28.56 -16.01 42.66
CA PRO A 89 -29.94 -15.76 43.06
C PRO A 89 -30.05 -15.82 44.59
N LYS A 90 -30.52 -14.74 45.24
CA LYS A 90 -31.00 -14.83 46.63
C LYS A 90 -32.21 -15.74 46.64
N LEU A 91 -32.11 -16.88 47.33
CA LEU A 91 -33.27 -17.74 47.57
C LEU A 91 -34.37 -16.92 48.26
N PRO A 92 -35.60 -16.88 47.72
CA PRO A 92 -36.74 -16.31 48.41
C PRO A 92 -37.19 -17.29 49.49
N GLY A 93 -37.10 -16.87 50.75
CA GLY A 93 -37.78 -17.50 51.88
C GLY A 93 -37.03 -18.65 52.56
N MET A 94 -36.31 -18.33 53.64
CA MET A 94 -36.48 -18.99 54.93
C MET A 94 -36.67 -17.91 55.99
#